data_AF-A0A938VKA9-F1
#
_entry.id   AF-A0A938VKA9-F1
#
_cell.length_a   1.000
_cell.length_b   1.000
_cell.length_c   1.000
_cell.angle_alpha   90.00
_cell.angle_beta   90.00
_cell.angle_gamma   90.00
#
_symmetry.space_group_name_H-M   'P 1'
#
loop_
_entity.id
_entity.type
_entity.pdbx_description
1 polymer ?
#
loop_
_entity_poly.entity_id
_entity_poly.type
_entity_poly.pdbx_seq_one_letter_code
_entity_poly.pdbx_strand_id
1 'polypeptide(L)'
;MRLAELTHQDWVALSEIIAHIWVFAAALVLTGLSYMLAHAMIPSLVETGDVPPGIGRLLRMPMYGAVFLGLAGVVAVAVKAILLVTTVMPALYPRLAI
;
A
#
# COMPACT_ATOMS: atom_id res chain seq x y z
N MET A 1 33.53 -13.77 11.67
CA MET A 1 32.51 -12.87 11.12
C MET A 1 32.40 -11.65 12.03
N ARG A 2 33.03 -10.52 11.71
CA ARG A 2 32.72 -9.25 12.39
C ARG A 2 31.46 -8.72 11.71
N LEU A 3 30.33 -8.70 12.42
CA LEU A 3 29.28 -7.76 12.08
C LEU A 3 29.96 -6.39 12.21
N ALA A 4 30.15 -5.67 11.10
CA ALA A 4 30.44 -4.25 11.22
C ALA A 4 29.32 -3.68 12.10
N GLU A 5 29.67 -2.99 13.19
CA GLU A 5 28.66 -2.35 14.02
C GLU A 5 27.92 -1.36 13.13
N LEU A 6 26.66 -1.67 12.83
CA LEU A 6 25.77 -0.79 12.07
C LEU A 6 25.73 0.55 12.78
N THR A 7 25.99 1.61 12.03
CA THR A 7 25.93 2.96 12.57
C THR A 7 24.49 3.36 12.83
N HIS A 8 24.29 4.43 13.59
CA HIS A 8 22.94 4.99 13.79
C HIS A 8 22.25 5.32 12.45
N GLN A 9 23.00 5.79 11.44
CA GLN A 9 22.44 6.12 10.13
C GLN A 9 21.97 4.87 9.39
N ASP A 10 22.68 3.75 9.52
CA ASP A 10 22.30 2.48 8.91
C ASP A 10 21.00 1.93 9.51
N TRP A 11 20.83 2.05 10.82
CA TRP A 11 19.58 1.68 11.51
C TRP A 11 18.40 2.54 11.08
N VAL A 12 18.62 3.85 10.88
CA VAL A 12 17.59 4.75 10.34
C VAL A 12 17.18 4.30 8.93
N ALA A 13 18.13 4.01 8.04
CA ALA A 13 17.84 3.55 6.68
C ALA A 13 17.07 2.21 6.67
N LEU A 14 17.45 1.26 7.53
CA LEU A 14 16.71 -0.01 7.70
C LEU A 14 15.29 0.21 8.23
N SER A 15 15.12 1.12 9.20
CA SER A 15 13.80 1.45 9.74
C SER A 15 12.89 2.08 8.68
N GLU A 16 13.46 2.87 7.76
CA GLU A 16 12.71 3.47 6.65
C GLU A 16 12.18 2.38 5.70
N ILE A 17 12.97 1.34 5.41
CA ILE A 17 12.52 0.20 4.59
C ILE A 17 11.32 -0.48 5.27
N ILE A 18 11.45 -0.80 6.56
CA ILE A 18 10.37 -1.46 7.33
C ILE A 18 9.11 -0.58 7.36
N ALA A 19 9.27 0.73 7.55
CA ALA A 19 8.14 1.66 7.52
C ALA A 19 7.41 1.63 6.16
N HIS A 20 8.13 1.60 5.04
CA HIS A 20 7.51 1.52 3.71
C HIS A 20 6.76 0.21 3.49
N ILE A 21 7.24 -0.92 4.03
CA ILE A 21 6.52 -2.20 3.99
C ILE A 21 5.18 -2.08 4.72
N TRP A 22 5.15 -1.46 5.90
CA TRP A 22 3.91 -1.26 6.64
C TRP A 22 2.95 -0.30 5.94
N VAL A 23 3.45 0.80 5.38
CA VAL A 23 2.64 1.73 4.59
C VAL A 23 2.05 1.03 3.36
N PHE A 24 2.83 0.19 2.69
CA PHE A 24 2.36 -0.61 1.56
C PHE A 24 1.23 -1.57 1.96
N ALA A 25 1.42 -2.30 3.07
CA ALA A 25 0.41 -3.21 3.59
C ALA A 25 -0.89 -2.48 3.97
N ALA A 26 -0.78 -1.34 4.67
CA ALA A 26 -1.94 -0.53 5.03
C ALA A 26 -2.66 0.00 3.78
N ALA A 27 -1.92 0.48 2.78
CA ALA A 27 -2.49 0.98 1.52
C ALA A 27 -3.24 -0.13 0.76
N LEU A 28 -2.69 -1.34 0.71
CA LEU A 28 -3.36 -2.50 0.11
C LEU A 28 -4.67 -2.84 0.82
N VAL A 29 -4.67 -2.90 2.15
CA VAL A 29 -5.87 -3.22 2.93
C VAL A 29 -6.95 -2.16 2.72
N LEU A 30 -6.62 -0.88 2.83
CA LEU A 30 -7.58 0.22 2.65
C LEU A 30 -8.15 0.25 1.23
N THR A 31 -7.30 0.03 0.23
CA THR A 31 -7.72 -0.03 -1.17
C THR A 31 -8.64 -1.23 -1.42
N GLY A 32 -8.28 -2.41 -0.89
CA GLY A 32 -9.09 -3.62 -1.01
C GLY A 32 -10.46 -3.49 -0.34
N LEU A 33 -10.52 -2.94 0.87
CA LEU A 33 -11.78 -2.67 1.56
C LEU A 33 -12.65 -1.66 0.79
N SER A 34 -12.04 -0.61 0.25
CA SER A 34 -12.75 0.39 -0.56
C SER A 34 -13.33 -0.23 -1.82
N TYR A 35 -12.58 -1.11 -2.48
CA TYR A 35 -13.02 -1.82 -3.67
C TYR A 35 -14.15 -2.81 -3.35
N MET A 36 -14.00 -3.59 -2.27
CA MET A 36 -15.03 -4.52 -1.80
C MET A 36 -16.35 -3.78 -1.53
N LEU A 37 -16.29 -2.62 -0.87
CA LEU A 37 -17.49 -1.83 -0.58
C LEU A 37 -18.13 -1.30 -1.89
N ALA A 38 -17.32 -0.79 -2.82
CA ALA A 38 -17.78 -0.22 -4.08
C ALA A 38 -18.32 -1.24 -5.10
N HIS A 39 -17.77 -2.45 -5.08
CA HIS A 39 -18.00 -3.47 -6.11
C HIS A 39 -18.89 -4.61 -5.64
N ALA A 40 -18.81 -5.02 -4.37
CA ALA A 40 -19.62 -6.12 -3.84
C ALA A 40 -20.74 -5.62 -2.93
N MET A 41 -20.42 -4.84 -1.89
CA MET A 41 -21.42 -4.51 -0.86
C MET A 41 -22.50 -3.53 -1.33
N ILE A 42 -22.14 -2.38 -1.91
CA ILE A 42 -23.15 -1.40 -2.35
C ILE A 42 -24.10 -2.01 -3.42
N PRO A 43 -23.60 -2.72 -4.45
CA PRO A 43 -24.49 -3.40 -5.40
C PRO A 43 -25.41 -4.41 -4.73
N SER A 44 -24.89 -5.24 -3.82
CA SER A 44 -25.70 -6.21 -3.07
C SER A 44 -26.82 -5.51 -2.28
N LEU A 45 -26.54 -4.38 -1.64
CA LEU A 45 -27.55 -3.61 -0.89
C LEU A 45 -28.62 -2.95 -1.79
N VAL A 46 -28.26 -2.64 -3.03
CA VAL A 46 -29.22 -2.12 -4.01
C VAL A 46 -30.12 -3.25 -4.52
N GLU A 47 -29.57 -4.44 -4.74
CA GLU A 47 -30.32 -5.62 -5.19
C GLU A 47 -31.28 -6.15 -4.14
N THR A 48 -30.91 -6.11 -2.86
CA THR A 48 -31.80 -6.49 -1.74
C THR A 48 -32.87 -5.43 -1.42
N GLY A 49 -32.77 -4.24 -2.01
CA GLY A 49 -33.68 -3.12 -1.77
C GLY A 49 -33.40 -2.33 -0.48
N ASP A 50 -32.31 -2.63 0.23
CA ASP A 50 -31.88 -1.90 1.43
C ASP A 50 -31.42 -0.47 1.11
N VAL A 51 -30.93 -0.25 -0.12
CA VAL A 51 -30.48 1.07 -0.60
C VAL A 51 -31.17 1.42 -1.94
N PRO A 52 -31.79 2.61 -2.06
CA PRO A 52 -32.35 3.06 -3.33
C PRO A 52 -31.30 3.12 -4.44
N PRO A 53 -31.62 2.75 -5.70
CA PRO A 53 -30.65 2.69 -6.79
C PRO A 53 -29.92 4.01 -7.07
N GLY A 54 -30.59 5.15 -6.89
CA GLY A 54 -30.00 6.47 -7.05
C GLY A 54 -28.92 6.78 -6.01
N ILE A 55 -29.15 6.40 -4.75
CA ILE A 55 -28.19 6.57 -3.65
C ILE A 55 -27.02 5.60 -3.82
N GLY A 56 -27.30 4.34 -4.19
CA GLY A 56 -26.25 3.36 -4.47
C GLY A 56 -25.29 3.81 -5.57
N ARG A 57 -25.78 4.43 -6.65
CA ARG A 57 -24.91 5.00 -7.70
C ARG A 57 -24.07 6.18 -7.19
N LEU A 58 -24.66 7.06 -6.38
CA LEU A 58 -23.98 8.23 -5.81
C LEU A 58 -22.84 7.81 -4.86
N LEU A 59 -23.04 6.77 -4.06
CA LEU A 59 -22.03 6.25 -3.13
C LEU A 59 -20.90 5.51 -3.84
N ARG A 60 -21.17 4.79 -4.94
CA ARG A 60 -20.16 4.01 -5.67
C ARG A 60 -19.10 4.87 -6.36
N MET A 61 -19.50 5.96 -7.00
CA MET A 61 -18.60 6.86 -7.75
C MET A 61 -17.37 7.33 -6.93
N PRO A 62 -17.52 7.97 -5.75
CA PRO A 62 -16.38 8.43 -4.97
C PRO A 62 -15.53 7.27 -4.46
N MET A 63 -16.13 6.11 -4.19
CA MET A 63 -15.37 4.93 -3.77
C MET A 63 -14.46 4.39 -4.87
N TYR A 64 -14.92 4.36 -6.13
CA TYR A 64 -14.03 4.00 -7.25
C TYR A 64 -12.90 5.03 -7.43
N GLY A 65 -13.16 6.31 -7.16
CA GLY A 65 -12.12 7.34 -7.10
C GLY A 65 -11.09 7.05 -6.00
N ALA A 66 -11.54 6.69 -4.80
CA ALA A 66 -10.67 6.31 -3.69
C ALA A 66 -9.86 5.04 -4.00
N VAL A 67 -10.45 4.05 -4.67
CA VAL A 67 -9.75 2.84 -5.13
C VAL A 67 -8.67 3.18 -6.15
N PHE A 68 -8.97 4.05 -7.12
CA PHE A 68 -8.00 4.47 -8.12
C PHE A 68 -6.81 5.18 -7.48
N LEU A 69 -7.07 6.15 -6.59
CA LEU A 69 -6.02 6.84 -5.84
C LEU A 69 -5.24 5.89 -4.92
N GLY A 70 -5.94 4.96 -4.27
CA GLY A 70 -5.33 3.93 -3.43
C GLY A 70 -4.37 3.04 -4.22
N LEU A 71 -4.78 2.54 -5.39
CA LEU A 71 -3.93 1.75 -6.29
C LEU A 71 -2.70 2.55 -6.77
N ALA A 72 -2.88 3.80 -7.17
CA ALA A 72 -1.76 4.67 -7.54
C ALA A 72 -0.78 4.85 -6.37
N GLY A 73 -1.30 5.04 -5.15
CA GLY A 73 -0.50 5.10 -3.92
C GLY A 73 0.26 3.80 -3.63
N VAL A 74 -0.40 2.64 -3.75
CA VAL A 74 0.22 1.32 -3.59
C VAL A 74 1.40 1.15 -4.56
N VAL A 75 1.22 1.50 -5.83
CA VAL A 75 2.29 1.44 -6.84
C VAL A 75 3.43 2.39 -6.48
N ALA A 76 3.14 3.64 -6.10
CA ALA A 76 4.16 4.61 -5.73
C ALA A 76 4.99 4.15 -4.52
N VAL A 77 4.33 3.62 -3.48
CA VAL A 77 5.01 3.09 -2.29
C VAL A 77 5.83 1.86 -2.63
N ALA A 78 5.32 0.95 -3.47
CA ALA A 78 6.05 -0.23 -3.91
C ALA A 78 7.32 0.15 -4.68
N VAL A 79 7.22 1.07 -5.64
CA VAL A 79 8.38 1.59 -6.38
C VAL A 79 9.39 2.21 -5.43
N LYS A 80 8.95 3.06 -4.51
CA LYS A 80 9.85 3.69 -3.52
C LYS A 80 10.52 2.66 -2.61
N ALA A 81 9.79 1.65 -2.14
CA ALA A 81 10.33 0.58 -1.32
C ALA A 81 11.40 -0.23 -2.08
N ILE A 82 11.14 -0.57 -3.35
CA ILE A 82 12.10 -1.27 -4.20
C ILE A 82 13.38 -0.43 -4.37
N LEU A 83 13.23 0.86 -4.72
CA LEU A 83 14.38 1.76 -4.87
C LEU A 83 15.21 1.85 -3.59
N LEU A 84 14.54 1.98 -2.43
CA LEU A 84 15.21 2.06 -1.13
C LEU A 84 15.96 0.76 -0.82
N VAL A 85 15.34 -0.40 -1.07
CA VAL A 85 15.98 -1.71 -0.88
C VAL A 85 17.20 -1.85 -1.80
N THR A 86 17.08 -1.51 -3.08
CA THR A 86 18.18 -1.62 -4.05
C THR A 86 19.35 -0.65 -3.79
N THR A 87 19.13 0.43 -3.05
CA THR A 87 20.18 1.39 -2.70
C THR A 87 20.82 1.07 -1.35
N VAL A 88 20.01 0.77 -0.33
CA VAL A 88 20.47 0.56 1.05
C VAL A 88 21.04 -0.84 1.26
N MET A 89 20.42 -1.89 0.70
CA MET A 89 20.86 -3.27 0.96
C MET A 89 22.25 -3.58 0.40
N PRO A 90 22.63 -3.16 -0.82
CA PRO A 90 24.01 -3.35 -1.31
C PRO A 90 25.04 -2.54 -0.51
N ALA A 91 24.66 -1.37 0.00
CA ALA A 91 25.54 -0.53 0.82
C ALA A 91 25.85 -1.17 2.18
N LEU A 92 24.84 -1.77 2.83
CA LEU A 92 25.00 -2.43 4.13
C LEU A 92 25.48 -3.88 4.03
N TYR A 93 25.08 -4.57 2.96
CA TYR A 93 25.36 -5.98 2.72
C TYR A 93 25.84 -6.16 1.28
N PRO A 94 27.13 -5.96 1.00
CA PRO A 94 27.68 -6.01 -0.37
C PRO A 94 27.43 -7.33 -1.11
N ARG A 95 27.28 -8.44 -0.37
CA ARG A 95 26.92 -9.77 -0.92
C ARG A 95 25.53 -9.83 -1.55
N LEU A 96 24.67 -8.85 -1.29
CA LEU A 96 23.31 -8.74 -1.82
C LEU A 96 23.25 -7.73 -2.98
N ALA A 97 24.39 -7.20 -3.43
CA ALA A 97 24.46 -6.48 -4.70
C ALA A 97 24.19 -7.48 -5.83
N ILE A 98 23.04 -7.35 -6.48
CA ILE A 98 22.67 -8.08 -7.71
C ILE A 98 23.06 -7.22 -8.90
#